data_AF-A0A972E816-F1
#
_entry.id   AF-A0A972E816-F1
#
_cell.length_a   1.000
_cell.length_b   1.000
_cell.length_c   1.000
_cell.angle_alpha   90.00
_cell.angle_beta   90.00
_cell.angle_gamma   90.00
#
_symmetry.space_group_name_H-M   'P 1'
#
loop_
_entity.id
_entity.type
_entity.pdbx_description
1 polymer ?
#
loop_
_entity_poly.entity_id
_entity_poly.type
_entity_poly.pdbx_seq_one_letter_code
_entity_poly.pdbx_strand_id
1 'polypeptide(L)'
;MILAAFSFTFDTIVSIVSAVFALAAVFLSIIIFLISNRKESYVVFDKAYANILEKGLENPSLRDPIKTCDYDSFLEKDRAFYFKYCAYAYMVWNFLETIYDLSNSKKKRKRDLFHTWSPVLIEENKLHYRWFTKNPGPFKKEFQDYVRNYLNDITIEQKTDIDSFLMINKYLREEFPIEELKDKNQMIKLLIKGQYRLFTARFTHQEECDKTIIGYAIVYSNSDNNFIFVDYIHILDEYQNCGHGTRIFNLLMKEIKGSDPQGILFEIESSKSKDENSDRIRRRKFYLKSGASELYCPYRSPYKNGKSIQLSLMFRPVDGKDFVPKEMLRAFIKEAISTIHSDYAHTSEVIAGYIDHIPNYEANSEIVIHHGNLEDLNEIIEYLKLIFPANLIIKKEKIVALMLTQQYDLILLKDQEGILLGFAFGFLPKDKNFLFLDYFMILPFYRNHGYGKMFIEKICVKSYKTIKYGIVCESMVPPDSETDEKTFIAHTNGCFLEGDYAYPLKRGKIPIKLAFYPKDGITSVDGEHFENLMKEVLLTIHDDIVNENNYDTYLKAIEDFEK
;
A
#
# COMPACT_ATOMS: atom_id res chain seq x y z
N MET A 1 75.29 12.95 65.27
CA MET A 1 74.26 13.80 64.62
C MET A 1 74.20 13.62 63.10
N ILE A 2 75.34 13.65 62.39
CA ILE A 2 75.38 13.52 60.90
C ILE A 2 74.90 12.14 60.40
N LEU A 3 75.24 11.05 61.09
CA LEU A 3 74.80 9.68 60.73
C LEU A 3 73.28 9.45 60.86
N ALA A 4 72.61 10.09 61.83
CA ALA A 4 71.17 9.97 62.03
C ALA A 4 70.35 10.81 61.04
N ALA A 5 70.90 11.95 60.61
CA ALA A 5 70.29 12.76 59.55
C ALA A 5 70.38 12.05 58.18
N PHE A 6 71.47 11.32 57.94
CA PHE A 6 71.69 10.57 56.68
C PHE A 6 70.84 9.29 56.59
N SER A 7 70.62 8.58 57.71
CA SER A 7 69.68 7.45 57.75
C SER A 7 68.25 7.94 57.54
N PHE A 8 67.87 9.07 58.16
CA PHE A 8 66.54 9.66 58.01
C PHE A 8 66.24 10.08 56.57
N THR A 9 67.21 10.69 55.86
CA THR A 9 67.04 11.06 54.45
C THR A 9 67.03 9.84 53.52
N PHE A 10 67.82 8.81 53.80
CA PHE A 10 67.82 7.57 53.04
C PHE A 10 66.49 6.80 53.17
N ASP A 11 65.98 6.63 54.39
CA ASP A 11 64.71 5.95 54.65
C ASP A 11 63.52 6.70 54.03
N THR A 12 63.58 8.04 54.01
CA THR A 12 62.58 8.88 53.34
C THR A 12 62.61 8.69 51.81
N ILE A 13 63.80 8.64 51.20
CA ILE A 13 63.96 8.39 49.76
C ILE A 13 63.45 6.99 49.40
N VAL A 14 63.81 5.95 50.18
CA VAL A 14 63.34 4.58 49.97
C VAL A 14 61.81 4.50 50.08
N SER A 15 61.22 5.21 51.03
CA SER A 15 59.76 5.27 51.20
C SER A 15 59.06 5.94 50.02
N ILE A 16 59.61 7.06 49.50
CA ILE A 16 59.08 7.75 48.32
C ILE A 16 59.18 6.85 47.08
N VAL A 17 60.32 6.22 46.86
CA VAL A 17 60.54 5.30 45.72
C VAL A 17 59.57 4.12 45.80
N SER A 18 59.39 3.54 46.98
CA SER A 18 58.44 2.43 47.20
C SER A 18 56.99 2.85 46.93
N ALA A 19 56.60 4.06 47.36
CA ALA A 19 55.27 4.61 47.09
C ALA A 19 55.03 4.84 45.59
N VAL A 20 56.04 5.32 44.85
CA VAL A 20 55.97 5.49 43.40
C VAL A 20 55.84 4.14 42.68
N PHE A 21 56.60 3.12 43.09
CA PHE A 21 56.46 1.77 42.54
C PHE A 21 55.09 1.15 42.83
N ALA A 22 54.55 1.36 44.04
CA ALA A 22 53.22 0.90 44.39
C ALA A 22 52.13 1.57 43.52
N LEU A 23 52.23 2.88 43.28
CA LEU A 23 51.34 3.62 42.38
C LEU A 23 51.44 3.12 40.93
N ALA A 24 52.66 2.88 40.44
CA ALA A 24 52.89 2.32 39.10
C ALA A 24 52.30 0.92 38.96
N ALA A 25 52.44 0.07 40.00
CA ALA A 25 51.88 -1.28 40.02
C ALA A 25 50.34 -1.26 40.03
N VAL A 26 49.71 -0.36 40.79
CA VAL A 26 48.25 -0.17 40.77
C VAL A 26 47.79 0.28 39.39
N PHE A 27 48.50 1.23 38.76
CA PHE A 27 48.18 1.71 37.42
C PHE A 27 48.32 0.59 36.37
N LEU A 28 49.39 -0.19 36.43
CA LEU A 28 49.61 -1.35 35.56
C LEU A 28 48.55 -2.43 35.79
N SER A 29 48.18 -2.71 37.04
CA SER A 29 47.11 -3.66 37.38
C SER A 29 45.77 -3.22 36.82
N ILE A 30 45.45 -1.91 36.88
CA ILE A 30 44.23 -1.36 36.27
C ILE A 30 44.29 -1.54 34.75
N ILE A 31 45.43 -1.28 34.10
CA ILE A 31 45.59 -1.49 32.66
C ILE A 31 45.41 -2.97 32.28
N ILE A 32 46.06 -3.89 32.99
CA ILE A 32 45.97 -5.33 32.75
C ILE A 32 44.53 -5.83 32.97
N PHE A 33 43.87 -5.40 34.04
CA PHE A 33 42.46 -5.72 34.31
C PHE A 33 41.56 -5.24 33.17
N LEU A 34 41.78 -4.03 32.68
CA LEU A 34 41.03 -3.47 31.55
C LEU A 34 41.27 -4.23 30.24
N ILE A 35 42.48 -4.73 30.00
CA ILE A 35 42.80 -5.56 28.82
C ILE A 35 42.22 -6.97 28.96
N SER A 36 42.29 -7.58 30.14
CA SER A 36 41.74 -8.92 30.41
C SER A 36 40.22 -8.94 30.22
N ASN A 37 39.52 -7.95 30.78
CA ASN A 37 38.07 -7.82 30.66
C ASN A 37 37.61 -7.62 29.20
N ARG A 38 38.44 -7.02 28.33
CA ARG A 38 38.18 -6.97 26.88
C ARG A 38 38.18 -8.36 26.28
N LYS A 39 39.26 -9.14 26.49
CA LYS A 39 39.38 -10.50 25.93
C LYS A 39 38.24 -11.40 26.37
N GLU A 40 37.83 -11.31 27.64
CA GLU A 40 36.72 -12.09 28.18
C GLU A 40 35.39 -11.75 27.50
N SER A 41 35.11 -10.46 27.28
CA SER A 41 33.89 -10.02 26.56
C SER A 41 33.84 -10.53 25.11
N TYR A 42 34.94 -10.44 24.35
CA TYR A 42 35.00 -10.95 22.97
C TYR A 42 34.79 -12.47 22.91
N VAL A 43 35.43 -13.23 23.81
CA VAL A 43 35.29 -14.69 23.88
C VAL A 43 33.85 -15.11 24.17
N VAL A 44 33.11 -14.33 24.98
CA VAL A 44 31.69 -14.61 25.26
C VAL A 44 30.83 -14.38 24.02
N PHE A 45 31.02 -13.28 23.30
CA PHE A 45 30.28 -13.02 22.07
C PHE A 45 30.59 -14.02 20.96
N ASP A 46 31.86 -14.36 20.76
CA ASP A 46 32.28 -15.35 19.77
C ASP A 46 31.63 -16.70 20.02
N LYS A 47 31.60 -17.15 21.29
CA LYS A 47 30.93 -18.40 21.68
C LYS A 47 29.42 -18.34 21.46
N ALA A 48 28.78 -17.23 21.84
CA ALA A 48 27.35 -17.07 21.66
C ALA A 48 26.97 -17.06 20.17
N TYR A 49 27.72 -16.33 19.34
CA TYR A 49 27.48 -16.27 17.91
C TYR A 49 27.82 -17.58 17.19
N ALA A 50 28.90 -18.25 17.58
CA ALA A 50 29.23 -19.58 17.05
C ALA A 50 28.10 -20.58 17.29
N ASN A 51 27.46 -20.55 18.47
CA ASN A 51 26.30 -21.39 18.77
C ASN A 51 25.08 -21.05 17.89
N ILE A 52 24.81 -19.76 17.67
CA ILE A 52 23.79 -19.31 16.73
C ILE A 52 24.06 -19.87 15.33
N LEU A 53 25.29 -19.73 14.84
CA LEU A 53 25.70 -20.23 13.53
C LEU A 53 25.62 -21.75 13.44
N GLU A 54 26.05 -22.48 14.47
CA GLU A 54 25.95 -23.95 14.54
C GLU A 54 24.49 -24.42 14.41
N LYS A 55 23.57 -23.80 15.16
CA LYS A 55 22.12 -24.09 15.04
C LYS A 55 21.57 -23.80 13.64
N GLY A 56 22.06 -22.74 13.00
CA GLY A 56 21.74 -22.40 11.62
C GLY A 56 22.32 -23.38 10.60
N LEU A 57 23.52 -23.91 10.84
CA LEU A 57 24.15 -24.93 10.00
C LEU A 57 23.44 -26.29 10.10
N GLU A 58 23.05 -26.69 11.32
CA GLU A 58 22.23 -27.88 11.54
C GLU A 58 20.85 -27.78 10.86
N ASN A 59 20.37 -26.55 10.64
CA ASN A 59 19.04 -26.29 10.09
C ASN A 59 19.08 -25.15 9.05
N PRO A 60 19.62 -25.40 7.84
CA PRO A 60 19.87 -24.34 6.86
C PRO A 60 18.63 -23.52 6.48
N SER A 61 17.44 -24.11 6.55
CA SER A 61 16.17 -23.41 6.28
C SER A 61 15.92 -22.23 7.23
N LEU A 62 16.52 -22.21 8.43
CA LEU A 62 16.37 -21.10 9.38
C LEU A 62 17.12 -19.84 8.93
N ARG A 63 18.03 -19.97 7.95
CA ARG A 63 18.85 -18.90 7.39
C ARG A 63 18.64 -18.70 5.89
N ASP A 64 17.63 -19.35 5.32
CA ASP A 64 17.23 -19.20 3.91
C ASP A 64 16.48 -17.86 3.73
N PRO A 65 17.04 -16.87 3.01
CA PRO A 65 16.45 -15.53 2.89
C PRO A 65 15.01 -15.52 2.37
N ILE A 66 14.68 -16.44 1.47
CA ILE A 66 13.33 -16.54 0.88
C ILE A 66 12.35 -17.02 1.96
N LYS A 67 12.73 -18.04 2.74
CA LYS A 67 11.89 -18.56 3.82
C LYS A 67 11.78 -17.60 4.99
N THR A 68 12.85 -16.90 5.37
CA THR A 68 12.81 -15.98 6.51
C THR A 68 12.01 -14.71 6.20
N CYS A 69 12.01 -14.27 4.93
CA CYS A 69 11.22 -13.13 4.43
C CYS A 69 9.70 -13.42 4.36
N ASP A 70 9.29 -14.67 4.19
CA ASP A 70 7.88 -15.11 4.15
C ASP A 70 7.53 -16.13 5.26
N TYR A 71 8.22 -16.04 6.41
CA TYR A 71 8.08 -17.06 7.46
C TYR A 71 6.64 -17.24 7.98
N ASP A 72 5.82 -16.19 7.90
CA ASP A 72 4.43 -16.22 8.37
C ASP A 72 3.54 -17.17 7.57
N SER A 73 3.80 -17.35 6.27
CA SER A 73 3.01 -18.27 5.46
C SER A 73 3.19 -19.73 5.89
N PHE A 74 4.29 -20.04 6.60
CA PHE A 74 4.56 -21.35 7.14
C PHE A 74 3.79 -21.66 8.42
N LEU A 75 3.09 -20.70 9.03
CA LEU A 75 2.22 -21.01 10.17
C LEU A 75 1.17 -22.07 9.79
N GLU A 76 0.68 -22.03 8.55
CA GLU A 76 -0.28 -23.02 8.04
C GLU A 76 0.42 -24.14 7.24
N LYS A 77 1.43 -23.80 6.43
CA LYS A 77 2.11 -24.76 5.54
C LYS A 77 3.03 -25.73 6.28
N ASP A 78 3.74 -25.26 7.32
CA ASP A 78 4.69 -26.06 8.11
C ASP A 78 4.86 -25.43 9.51
N ARG A 79 3.95 -25.79 10.42
CA ARG A 79 3.99 -25.30 11.81
C ARG A 79 5.32 -25.58 12.51
N ALA A 80 5.95 -26.72 12.22
CA ALA A 80 7.19 -27.11 12.87
C ALA A 80 8.31 -26.15 12.49
N PHE A 81 8.43 -25.82 11.19
CA PHE A 81 9.34 -24.78 10.74
C PHE A 81 9.00 -23.42 11.37
N TYR A 82 7.73 -22.99 11.35
CA TYR A 82 7.31 -21.69 11.87
C TYR A 82 7.78 -21.48 13.33
N PHE A 83 7.47 -22.42 14.23
CA PHE A 83 7.84 -22.28 15.64
C PHE A 83 9.35 -22.37 15.86
N LYS A 84 10.03 -23.25 15.12
CA LYS A 84 11.49 -23.38 15.19
C LYS A 84 12.19 -22.11 14.73
N TYR A 85 11.73 -21.51 13.63
CA TYR A 85 12.23 -20.24 13.13
C TYR A 85 11.95 -19.09 14.09
N CYS A 86 10.75 -18.99 14.67
CA CYS A 86 10.45 -17.94 15.64
C CYS A 86 11.39 -17.99 16.86
N ALA A 87 11.66 -19.19 17.38
CA ALA A 87 12.59 -19.37 18.49
C ALA A 87 14.03 -18.99 18.10
N TYR A 88 14.48 -19.40 16.91
CA TYR A 88 15.79 -19.06 16.38
C TYR A 88 15.96 -17.55 16.16
N ALA A 89 14.99 -16.90 15.50
CA ALA A 89 15.01 -15.46 15.27
C ALA A 89 15.02 -14.67 16.58
N TYR A 90 14.24 -15.09 17.59
CA TYR A 90 14.29 -14.46 18.91
C TYR A 90 15.67 -14.56 19.56
N MET A 91 16.31 -15.72 19.49
CA MET A 91 17.68 -15.93 20.00
C MET A 91 18.69 -15.02 19.29
N VAL A 92 18.60 -14.90 17.96
CA VAL A 92 19.44 -13.98 17.17
C VAL A 92 19.22 -12.54 17.63
N TRP A 93 17.96 -12.07 17.67
CA TRP A 93 17.67 -10.67 18.02
C TRP A 93 18.05 -10.30 19.45
N ASN A 94 17.94 -11.22 20.40
CA ASN A 94 18.41 -11.02 21.77
C ASN A 94 19.94 -10.81 21.81
N PHE A 95 20.67 -11.61 21.03
CA PHE A 95 22.10 -11.44 20.85
C PHE A 95 22.45 -10.09 20.20
N LEU A 96 21.72 -9.67 19.15
CA LEU A 96 21.92 -8.38 18.50
C LEU A 96 21.62 -7.19 19.42
N GLU A 97 20.56 -7.24 20.23
CA GLU A 97 20.25 -6.21 21.21
C GLU A 97 21.37 -6.10 22.27
N THR A 98 21.94 -7.23 22.68
CA THR A 98 23.07 -7.27 23.61
C THR A 98 24.31 -6.58 23.02
N ILE A 99 24.62 -6.82 21.74
CA ILE A 99 25.69 -6.09 21.03
C ILE A 99 25.40 -4.60 21.02
N TYR A 100 24.17 -4.19 20.67
CA TYR A 100 23.76 -2.80 20.64
C TYR A 100 23.91 -2.11 22.00
N ASP A 101 23.36 -2.70 23.07
CA ASP A 101 23.43 -2.15 24.43
C ASP A 101 24.87 -1.93 24.89
N LEU A 102 25.74 -2.89 24.58
CA LEU A 102 27.14 -2.81 24.97
C LEU A 102 27.91 -1.78 24.14
N SER A 103 27.49 -1.51 22.91
CA SER A 103 28.05 -0.49 22.03
C SER A 103 27.63 0.95 22.36
N ASN A 104 26.40 1.15 22.84
CA ASN A 104 25.78 2.48 23.02
C ASN A 104 26.17 3.21 24.34
N SER A 105 27.20 2.74 25.06
CA SER A 105 27.62 3.34 26.33
C SER A 105 28.67 4.45 26.12
N LYS A 106 28.51 5.61 26.78
CA LYS A 106 29.31 6.87 26.68
C LYS A 106 30.84 6.75 26.81
N LYS A 107 31.42 5.58 27.08
CA LYS A 107 32.88 5.36 27.21
C LYS A 107 33.50 5.10 25.82
N LYS A 108 34.48 5.92 25.41
CA LYS A 108 35.28 5.81 24.16
C LYS A 108 35.75 4.37 23.83
N ARG A 109 36.00 3.56 24.87
CA ARG A 109 36.46 2.16 24.81
C ARG A 109 35.45 1.13 24.25
N LYS A 110 34.18 1.49 24.02
CA LYS A 110 33.10 0.59 23.55
C LYS A 110 32.70 0.82 22.08
N ARG A 111 33.29 1.81 21.39
CA ARG A 111 33.10 2.04 19.95
C ARG A 111 33.86 1.03 19.07
N ASP A 112 35.01 0.54 19.52
CA ASP A 112 35.80 -0.47 18.78
C ASP A 112 35.06 -1.83 18.68
N LEU A 113 34.31 -2.20 19.74
CA LEU A 113 33.47 -3.41 19.75
C LEU A 113 32.34 -3.30 18.72
N PHE A 114 31.72 -2.12 18.59
CA PHE A 114 30.68 -1.87 17.60
C PHE A 114 31.19 -2.06 16.18
N HIS A 115 32.37 -1.54 15.85
CA HIS A 115 32.96 -1.72 14.53
C HIS A 115 33.29 -3.19 14.23
N THR A 116 33.64 -3.99 15.24
CA THR A 116 33.92 -5.42 15.01
C THR A 116 32.64 -6.22 14.77
N TRP A 117 31.55 -5.86 15.44
CA TRP A 117 30.29 -6.61 15.43
C TRP A 117 29.19 -5.99 14.55
N SER A 118 29.42 -4.80 13.97
CA SER A 118 28.50 -4.18 13.04
C SER A 118 28.22 -5.04 11.79
N PRO A 119 29.19 -5.78 11.21
CA PRO A 119 28.87 -6.68 10.10
C PRO A 119 27.88 -7.77 10.50
N VAL A 120 28.02 -8.34 11.71
CA VAL A 120 27.08 -9.35 12.23
C VAL A 120 25.69 -8.73 12.45
N LEU A 121 25.61 -7.55 13.04
CA LEU A 121 24.36 -6.80 13.18
C LEU A 121 23.66 -6.60 11.83
N ILE A 122 24.43 -6.23 10.80
CA ILE A 122 23.92 -5.99 9.44
C ILE A 122 23.42 -7.29 8.81
N GLU A 123 24.23 -8.34 8.78
CA GLU A 123 23.91 -9.60 8.11
C GLU A 123 22.73 -10.33 8.78
N GLU A 124 22.72 -10.39 10.11
CA GLU A 124 21.60 -11.00 10.84
C GLU A 124 20.32 -10.15 10.74
N ASN A 125 20.44 -8.81 10.70
CA ASN A 125 19.29 -7.95 10.41
C ASN A 125 18.70 -8.25 9.04
N LYS A 126 19.52 -8.32 7.97
CA LYS A 126 19.06 -8.62 6.61
C LYS A 126 18.19 -9.89 6.57
N LEU A 127 18.63 -10.95 7.26
CA LEU A 127 17.93 -12.24 7.29
C LEU A 127 16.67 -12.24 8.15
N HIS A 128 16.69 -11.57 9.30
CA HIS A 128 15.69 -11.78 10.36
C HIS A 128 14.78 -10.57 10.64
N TYR A 129 14.94 -9.47 9.91
CA TYR A 129 14.20 -8.23 10.15
C TYR A 129 12.69 -8.39 9.95
N ARG A 130 12.24 -9.22 9.00
CA ARG A 130 10.81 -9.51 8.84
C ARG A 130 10.17 -10.01 10.14
N TRP A 131 10.84 -10.91 10.87
CA TRP A 131 10.36 -11.40 12.15
C TRP A 131 10.31 -10.27 13.20
N PHE A 132 11.35 -9.44 13.26
CA PHE A 132 11.44 -8.29 14.16
C PHE A 132 10.30 -7.29 13.98
N THR A 133 9.94 -6.97 12.73
CA THR A 133 8.87 -6.00 12.45
C THR A 133 7.51 -6.42 13.02
N LYS A 134 7.25 -7.74 13.10
CA LYS A 134 6.01 -8.30 13.67
C LYS A 134 6.09 -8.56 15.17
N ASN A 135 7.29 -8.73 15.71
CA ASN A 135 7.53 -9.09 17.10
C ASN A 135 8.47 -8.09 17.81
N PRO A 136 8.17 -6.78 17.82
CA PRO A 136 9.07 -5.81 18.43
C PRO A 136 8.97 -5.76 19.97
N GLY A 137 7.84 -6.21 20.53
CA GLY A 137 7.53 -6.12 21.96
C GLY A 137 8.59 -6.66 22.94
N PRO A 138 9.37 -7.72 22.61
CA PRO A 138 10.42 -8.22 23.48
C PRO A 138 11.65 -7.30 23.63
N PHE A 139 11.80 -6.25 22.81
CA PHE A 139 13.02 -5.45 22.73
C PHE A 139 12.81 -4.00 23.18
N LYS A 140 13.88 -3.35 23.66
CA LYS A 140 13.89 -1.94 24.08
C LYS A 140 13.56 -1.00 22.93
N LYS A 141 12.87 0.09 23.24
CA LYS A 141 12.42 1.06 22.23
C LYS A 141 13.59 1.69 21.46
N GLU A 142 14.69 1.99 22.15
CA GLU A 142 15.89 2.57 21.55
C GLU A 142 16.54 1.61 20.55
N PHE A 143 16.57 0.31 20.86
CA PHE A 143 17.06 -0.71 19.93
C PHE A 143 16.11 -0.86 18.74
N GLN A 144 14.80 -0.86 18.98
CA GLN A 144 13.82 -0.88 17.89
C GLN A 144 13.97 0.30 16.93
N ASP A 145 14.17 1.51 17.47
CA ASP A 145 14.36 2.72 16.67
C ASP A 145 15.68 2.67 15.90
N TYR A 146 16.76 2.16 16.51
CA TYR A 146 18.02 1.91 15.83
C TYR A 146 17.87 0.92 14.67
N VAL A 147 17.22 -0.23 14.89
CA VAL A 147 17.01 -1.22 13.82
C VAL A 147 16.18 -0.63 12.67
N ARG A 148 15.07 0.05 12.99
CA ARG A 148 14.14 0.57 11.96
C ARG A 148 14.69 1.77 11.19
N ASN A 149 15.35 2.70 11.88
CA ASN A 149 15.71 4.01 11.35
C ASN A 149 17.20 4.15 11.03
N TYR A 150 18.04 3.20 11.43
CA TYR A 150 19.46 3.17 11.08
C TYR A 150 19.79 1.93 10.25
N LEU A 151 19.65 0.72 10.80
CA LEU A 151 20.06 -0.50 10.07
C LEU A 151 19.26 -0.74 8.78
N ASN A 152 17.98 -0.41 8.80
CA ASN A 152 17.08 -0.60 7.66
C ASN A 152 16.76 0.71 6.93
N ASP A 153 17.49 1.79 7.23
CA ASP A 153 17.41 3.01 6.44
C ASP A 153 18.04 2.78 5.07
N ILE A 154 17.42 3.38 4.06
CA ILE A 154 17.84 3.22 2.68
C ILE A 154 17.98 4.58 2.01
N THR A 155 18.90 4.65 1.07
CA THR A 155 19.02 5.77 0.14
C THR A 155 18.76 5.29 -1.27
N ILE A 156 18.31 6.21 -2.12
CA ILE A 156 18.29 6.01 -3.56
C ILE A 156 19.36 6.89 -4.18
N GLU A 157 20.01 6.36 -5.22
CA GLU A 157 20.99 7.08 -6.01
C GLU A 157 20.59 7.02 -7.47
N GLN A 158 20.54 8.18 -8.14
CA GLN A 158 20.31 8.23 -9.58
C GLN A 158 21.57 7.77 -10.32
N LYS A 159 21.40 6.79 -11.21
CA LYS A 159 22.45 6.28 -12.09
C LYS A 159 22.26 6.82 -13.50
N THR A 160 23.36 7.22 -14.12
CA THR A 160 23.38 7.81 -15.47
C THR A 160 24.23 6.99 -16.44
N ASP A 161 25.00 6.02 -15.92
CA ASP A 161 25.85 5.15 -16.70
C ASP A 161 25.12 3.90 -17.23
N ILE A 162 25.56 3.45 -18.40
CA ILE A 162 24.97 2.28 -19.07
C ILE A 162 25.28 1.00 -18.30
N ASP A 163 26.41 0.91 -17.61
CA ASP A 163 26.80 -0.30 -16.87
C ASP A 163 25.84 -0.60 -15.71
N SER A 164 25.42 0.43 -14.98
CA SER A 164 24.38 0.34 -13.96
C SER A 164 23.06 -0.14 -14.57
N PHE A 165 22.68 0.37 -15.74
CA PHE A 165 21.51 -0.15 -16.45
C PHE A 165 21.67 -1.61 -16.87
N LEU A 166 22.83 -2.03 -17.39
CA LEU A 166 23.08 -3.42 -17.79
C LEU A 166 22.96 -4.39 -16.61
N MET A 167 23.45 -3.99 -15.44
CA MET A 167 23.27 -4.73 -14.20
C MET A 167 21.79 -4.85 -13.82
N ILE A 168 21.03 -3.74 -13.83
CA ILE A 168 19.60 -3.74 -13.51
C ILE A 168 18.77 -4.50 -14.54
N ASN A 169 19.14 -4.45 -15.82
CA ASN A 169 18.49 -5.19 -16.90
C ASN A 169 18.61 -6.72 -16.74
N LYS A 170 19.57 -7.22 -15.95
CA LYS A 170 19.61 -8.63 -15.55
C LYS A 170 18.43 -8.94 -14.62
N TYR A 171 18.26 -8.17 -13.55
CA TYR A 171 17.15 -8.33 -12.60
C TYR A 171 15.79 -8.12 -13.27
N LEU A 172 15.63 -7.10 -14.12
CA LEU A 172 14.39 -6.87 -14.87
C LEU A 172 13.89 -8.12 -15.61
N ARG A 173 14.82 -8.88 -16.23
CA ARG A 173 14.48 -10.09 -17.00
C ARG A 173 14.10 -11.28 -16.13
N GLU A 174 14.57 -11.32 -14.89
CA GLU A 174 14.22 -12.34 -13.91
C GLU A 174 12.84 -12.01 -13.31
N GLU A 175 12.59 -10.72 -13.02
CA GLU A 175 11.42 -10.26 -12.27
C GLU A 175 10.16 -10.01 -13.11
N PHE A 176 10.30 -9.50 -14.34
CA PHE A 176 9.15 -9.12 -15.20
C PHE A 176 8.99 -10.11 -16.38
N PRO A 177 7.77 -10.36 -16.89
CA PRO A 177 7.53 -11.18 -18.08
C PRO A 177 8.14 -10.50 -19.29
N ILE A 178 8.52 -11.28 -20.29
CA ILE A 178 9.18 -10.75 -21.48
C ILE A 178 8.28 -9.79 -22.26
N GLU A 179 6.96 -9.94 -22.11
CA GLU A 179 5.95 -9.08 -22.70
C GLU A 179 5.95 -7.68 -22.08
N GLU A 180 6.17 -7.54 -20.77
CA GLU A 180 6.22 -6.24 -20.05
C GLU A 180 7.56 -5.52 -20.25
N LEU A 181 8.58 -6.23 -20.70
CA LEU A 181 9.91 -5.66 -20.89
C LEU A 181 9.98 -4.85 -22.16
N LYS A 182 10.33 -3.57 -21.98
CA LYS A 182 10.72 -2.69 -23.09
C LYS A 182 11.93 -3.23 -23.82
N ASP A 183 12.03 -2.84 -25.08
CA ASP A 183 13.23 -3.11 -25.85
C ASP A 183 14.46 -2.51 -25.18
N LYS A 184 15.54 -3.28 -25.07
CA LYS A 184 16.79 -2.81 -24.45
C LYS A 184 17.31 -1.54 -25.12
N ASN A 185 17.23 -1.44 -26.45
CA ASN A 185 17.71 -0.27 -27.17
C ASN A 185 16.81 0.94 -26.93
N GLN A 186 15.50 0.73 -26.80
CA GLN A 186 14.57 1.79 -26.43
C GLN A 186 14.84 2.30 -25.00
N MET A 187 15.09 1.42 -24.03
CA MET A 187 15.46 1.84 -22.67
C MET A 187 16.75 2.67 -22.66
N ILE A 188 17.79 2.21 -23.36
CA ILE A 188 19.06 2.94 -23.48
C ILE A 188 18.83 4.32 -24.11
N LYS A 189 18.04 4.38 -25.19
CA LYS A 189 17.70 5.64 -25.85
C LYS A 189 16.98 6.61 -24.91
N LEU A 190 16.01 6.14 -24.12
CA LEU A 190 15.28 6.98 -23.15
C LEU A 190 16.20 7.47 -22.03
N LEU A 191 17.12 6.63 -21.53
CA LEU A 191 18.12 6.98 -20.52
C LEU A 191 19.10 8.04 -21.05
N ILE A 192 19.65 7.84 -22.26
CA ILE A 192 20.60 8.78 -22.89
C ILE A 192 19.93 10.15 -23.14
N LYS A 193 18.65 10.16 -23.50
CA LYS A 193 17.88 11.40 -23.69
C LYS A 193 17.51 12.10 -22.38
N GLY A 194 17.81 11.51 -21.21
CA GLY A 194 17.41 12.02 -19.91
C GLY A 194 15.90 11.94 -19.64
N GLN A 195 15.15 11.25 -20.50
CA GLN A 195 13.71 11.04 -20.33
C GLN A 195 13.44 9.95 -19.29
N TYR A 196 14.33 8.96 -19.21
CA TYR A 196 14.37 8.00 -18.11
C TYR A 196 15.45 8.35 -17.10
N ARG A 197 15.10 8.14 -15.84
CA ARG A 197 16.01 8.16 -14.70
C ARG A 197 16.01 6.79 -14.04
N LEU A 198 17.19 6.21 -13.89
CA LEU A 198 17.39 4.96 -13.15
C LEU A 198 17.80 5.30 -11.72
N PHE A 199 17.11 4.74 -10.74
CA PHE A 199 17.45 4.82 -9.32
C PHE A 199 17.80 3.44 -8.79
N THR A 200 18.90 3.34 -8.05
CA THR A 200 19.24 2.14 -7.27
C THR A 200 19.09 2.42 -5.79
N ALA A 201 18.46 1.51 -5.05
CA ALA A 201 18.31 1.58 -3.61
C ALA A 201 19.39 0.75 -2.90
N ARG A 202 19.93 1.30 -1.82
CA ARG A 202 20.99 0.68 -0.98
C ARG A 202 20.77 1.06 0.48
N PHE A 203 21.34 0.31 1.40
CA PHE A 203 21.32 0.69 2.82
C PHE A 203 22.21 1.92 3.06
N THR A 204 21.70 2.88 3.85
CA THR A 204 22.34 4.20 4.07
C THR A 204 23.69 4.09 4.77
N HIS A 205 23.80 3.19 5.73
CA HIS A 205 24.91 3.16 6.70
C HIS A 205 25.86 1.98 6.51
N GLN A 206 25.84 1.32 5.35
CA GLN A 206 26.81 0.27 4.99
C GLN A 206 28.04 0.87 4.29
N GLU A 207 29.22 0.30 4.56
CA GLU A 207 30.46 0.67 3.87
C GLU A 207 30.38 0.38 2.37
N GLU A 208 31.14 1.11 1.55
CA GLU A 208 31.02 1.05 0.08
C GLU A 208 31.30 -0.32 -0.53
N CYS A 209 32.19 -1.11 0.09
CA CYS A 209 32.47 -2.48 -0.34
C CYS A 209 31.29 -3.44 -0.10
N ASP A 210 30.37 -3.09 0.81
CA ASP A 210 29.26 -3.93 1.24
C ASP A 210 27.89 -3.42 0.74
N LYS A 211 27.88 -2.27 0.04
CA LYS A 211 26.67 -1.65 -0.52
C LYS A 211 26.05 -2.57 -1.58
N THR A 212 25.29 -3.56 -1.16
CA THR A 212 24.48 -4.40 -2.04
C THR A 212 23.29 -3.58 -2.54
N ILE A 213 22.90 -3.76 -3.81
CA ILE A 213 21.64 -3.22 -4.30
C ILE A 213 20.52 -4.00 -3.65
N ILE A 214 19.55 -3.31 -3.08
CA ILE A 214 18.37 -3.94 -2.46
C ILE A 214 17.11 -3.76 -3.30
N GLY A 215 17.16 -2.89 -4.30
CA GLY A 215 16.05 -2.59 -5.19
C GLY A 215 16.41 -1.50 -6.18
N TYR A 216 15.48 -1.24 -7.09
CA TYR A 216 15.65 -0.23 -8.13
C TYR A 216 14.31 0.33 -8.57
N ALA A 217 14.36 1.49 -9.23
CA ALA A 217 13.24 2.07 -9.94
C ALA A 217 13.70 2.72 -11.24
N ILE A 218 12.91 2.58 -12.30
CA ILE A 218 13.09 3.29 -13.57
C ILE A 218 11.87 4.14 -13.75
N VAL A 219 12.12 5.45 -13.88
CA VAL A 219 11.05 6.43 -13.89
C VAL A 219 11.19 7.38 -15.07
N TYR A 220 10.06 7.79 -15.61
CA TYR A 220 9.96 8.93 -16.50
C TYR A 220 9.59 10.18 -15.70
N SER A 221 10.01 11.33 -16.19
CA SER A 221 9.68 12.63 -15.59
C SER A 221 9.44 13.64 -16.69
N ASN A 222 8.42 14.46 -16.52
CA ASN A 222 8.13 15.54 -17.46
C ASN A 222 9.21 16.64 -17.37
N SER A 223 9.26 17.53 -18.36
CA SER A 223 10.27 18.61 -18.43
C SER A 223 10.35 19.45 -17.15
N ASP A 224 9.20 19.70 -16.53
CA ASP A 224 9.08 20.56 -15.36
C ASP A 224 9.31 19.79 -14.05
N ASN A 225 9.48 18.47 -14.11
CA ASN A 225 9.67 17.56 -12.98
C ASN A 225 8.60 17.73 -11.87
N ASN A 226 7.38 18.08 -12.29
CA ASN A 226 6.20 18.19 -11.44
C ASN A 226 5.54 16.81 -11.22
N PHE A 227 5.74 15.89 -12.16
CA PHE A 227 5.27 14.52 -12.06
C PHE A 227 6.40 13.52 -12.30
N ILE A 228 6.23 12.34 -11.70
CA ILE A 228 7.03 11.16 -11.99
C ILE A 228 6.09 10.04 -12.43
N PHE A 229 6.44 9.33 -13.50
CA PHE A 229 5.80 8.09 -13.90
C PHE A 229 6.75 6.94 -13.57
N VAL A 230 6.36 6.05 -12.66
CA VAL A 230 7.16 4.86 -12.32
C VAL A 230 6.78 3.73 -13.27
N ASP A 231 7.70 3.41 -14.18
CA ASP A 231 7.55 2.37 -15.19
C ASP A 231 7.98 1.00 -14.62
N TYR A 232 9.12 0.98 -13.91
CA TYR A 232 9.57 -0.21 -13.20
C TYR A 232 9.94 0.13 -11.76
N ILE A 233 9.50 -0.67 -10.80
CA ILE A 233 9.91 -0.59 -9.40
C ILE A 233 9.95 -1.98 -8.79
N HIS A 234 11.06 -2.32 -8.15
CA HIS A 234 11.23 -3.63 -7.55
C HIS A 234 12.20 -3.57 -6.36
N ILE A 235 11.88 -4.35 -5.33
CA ILE A 235 12.77 -4.66 -4.20
C ILE A 235 13.13 -6.13 -4.36
N LEU A 236 14.42 -6.48 -4.36
CA LEU A 236 14.84 -7.87 -4.56
C LEU A 236 14.21 -8.77 -3.49
N ASP A 237 13.87 -10.01 -3.87
CA ASP A 237 13.05 -10.95 -3.10
C ASP A 237 13.50 -11.11 -1.64
N GLU A 238 14.81 -11.19 -1.39
CA GLU A 238 15.40 -11.33 -0.06
C GLU A 238 15.20 -10.09 0.84
N TYR A 239 14.85 -8.93 0.28
CA TYR A 239 14.57 -7.68 0.99
C TYR A 239 13.10 -7.28 0.94
N GLN A 240 12.21 -8.08 0.35
CA GLN A 240 10.79 -7.79 0.32
C GLN A 240 10.15 -7.91 1.71
N ASN A 241 8.89 -7.50 1.85
CA ASN A 241 8.10 -7.62 3.09
C ASN A 241 8.68 -6.93 4.35
N CYS A 242 9.77 -6.17 4.20
CA CYS A 242 10.49 -5.46 5.26
C CYS A 242 10.22 -3.94 5.26
N GLY A 243 9.23 -3.48 4.49
CA GLY A 243 8.88 -2.06 4.38
C GLY A 243 9.80 -1.24 3.46
N HIS A 244 10.80 -1.87 2.82
CA HIS A 244 11.67 -1.19 1.85
C HIS A 244 10.90 -0.67 0.63
N GLY A 245 9.83 -1.35 0.20
CA GLY A 245 8.93 -0.86 -0.86
C GLY A 245 8.31 0.51 -0.54
N THR A 246 7.83 0.71 0.68
CA THR A 246 7.30 2.01 1.12
C THR A 246 8.41 3.06 1.19
N ARG A 247 9.59 2.68 1.68
CA ARG A 247 10.74 3.59 1.78
C ARG A 247 11.20 4.07 0.40
N ILE A 248 11.42 3.17 -0.56
CA ILE A 248 11.85 3.56 -1.93
C ILE A 248 10.79 4.44 -2.58
N PHE A 249 9.51 4.11 -2.42
CA PHE A 249 8.41 4.89 -2.97
C PHE A 249 8.38 6.32 -2.38
N ASN A 250 8.54 6.47 -1.06
CA ASN A 250 8.64 7.78 -0.41
C ASN A 250 9.91 8.55 -0.82
N LEU A 251 11.02 7.87 -1.10
CA LEU A 251 12.24 8.52 -1.60
C LEU A 251 12.05 9.02 -3.04
N LEU A 252 11.36 8.25 -3.90
CA LEU A 252 11.00 8.70 -5.24
C LEU A 252 10.09 9.94 -5.20
N MET A 253 9.16 10.03 -4.25
CA MET A 253 8.33 11.24 -4.08
C MET A 253 9.18 12.48 -3.84
N LYS A 254 10.30 12.36 -3.10
CA LYS A 254 11.24 13.46 -2.82
C LYS A 254 12.08 13.87 -4.03
N GLU A 255 12.07 13.09 -5.11
CA GLU A 255 12.75 13.41 -6.37
C GLU A 255 11.91 14.26 -7.32
N ILE A 256 10.64 14.51 -6.97
CA ILE A 256 9.78 15.52 -7.60
C ILE A 256 10.23 16.90 -7.08
N LYS A 257 10.98 17.62 -7.90
CA LYS A 257 11.65 18.89 -7.56
C LYS A 257 11.19 20.05 -8.46
N GLY A 258 10.09 19.87 -9.17
CA GLY A 258 9.51 20.89 -10.03
C GLY A 258 8.99 22.11 -9.25
N SER A 259 8.65 23.16 -9.98
CA SER A 259 8.13 24.41 -9.40
C SER A 259 6.74 24.25 -8.79
N ASP A 260 5.97 23.26 -9.25
CA ASP A 260 4.67 22.89 -8.70
C ASP A 260 4.55 21.35 -8.62
N PRO A 261 5.17 20.71 -7.62
CA PRO A 261 5.15 19.25 -7.45
C PRO A 261 3.71 18.70 -7.33
N GLN A 262 3.39 17.69 -8.13
CA GLN A 262 2.04 17.12 -8.21
C GLN A 262 1.98 15.71 -7.62
N GLY A 263 2.80 14.77 -8.12
CA GLY A 263 2.76 13.40 -7.61
C GLY A 263 3.41 12.34 -8.49
N ILE A 264 3.23 11.08 -8.08
CA ILE A 264 3.69 9.88 -8.78
C ILE A 264 2.50 9.15 -9.40
N LEU A 265 2.66 8.79 -10.68
CA LEU A 265 1.77 7.90 -11.42
C LEU A 265 2.47 6.56 -11.69
N PHE A 266 1.74 5.46 -11.69
CA PHE A 266 2.30 4.13 -11.95
C PHE A 266 1.21 3.12 -12.34
N GLU A 267 1.63 2.05 -13.01
CA GLU A 267 0.77 0.98 -13.45
C GLU A 267 0.83 -0.21 -12.47
N ILE A 268 -0.32 -0.85 -12.22
CA ILE A 268 -0.39 -2.15 -11.54
C ILE A 268 -0.89 -3.20 -12.53
N GLU A 269 -0.04 -4.18 -12.81
CA GLU A 269 -0.37 -5.34 -13.64
C GLU A 269 -1.12 -6.45 -12.91
N SER A 270 -1.84 -7.25 -13.71
CA SER A 270 -2.29 -8.60 -13.36
C SER A 270 -1.08 -9.56 -13.39
N SER A 271 -0.82 -10.27 -12.29
CA SER A 271 0.41 -11.05 -12.07
C SER A 271 0.68 -12.19 -13.07
N LYS A 272 1.94 -12.65 -13.13
CA LYS A 272 2.45 -13.87 -13.79
C LYS A 272 1.82 -15.22 -13.37
N SER A 273 1.00 -15.28 -12.31
CA SER A 273 0.59 -16.55 -11.69
C SER A 273 -0.73 -17.09 -12.25
N LYS A 274 -0.96 -18.41 -12.14
CA LYS A 274 -2.26 -19.05 -12.41
C LYS A 274 -3.38 -18.58 -11.46
N ASP A 275 -3.04 -17.79 -10.43
CA ASP A 275 -3.94 -17.29 -9.39
C ASP A 275 -3.92 -15.75 -9.37
N GLU A 276 -4.23 -15.19 -10.56
CA GLU A 276 -4.11 -13.79 -10.97
C GLU A 276 -4.64 -12.75 -9.97
N ASN A 277 -5.60 -13.16 -9.14
CA ASN A 277 -6.28 -12.27 -8.21
C ASN A 277 -5.42 -11.93 -6.99
N SER A 278 -4.62 -12.86 -6.48
CA SER A 278 -3.98 -12.72 -5.16
C SER A 278 -2.87 -11.65 -5.11
N ASP A 279 -1.95 -11.67 -6.08
CA ASP A 279 -0.81 -10.73 -6.14
C ASP A 279 -1.22 -9.31 -6.53
N ARG A 280 -2.18 -9.19 -7.45
CA ARG A 280 -2.76 -7.90 -7.84
C ARG A 280 -3.48 -7.26 -6.65
N ILE A 281 -4.28 -8.04 -5.91
CA ILE A 281 -4.93 -7.58 -4.68
C ILE A 281 -3.87 -7.14 -3.65
N ARG A 282 -2.78 -7.90 -3.48
CA ARG A 282 -1.69 -7.56 -2.56
C ARG A 282 -1.01 -6.23 -2.92
N ARG A 283 -0.58 -6.06 -4.16
CA ARG A 283 0.06 -4.82 -4.65
C ARG A 283 -0.90 -3.63 -4.54
N ARG A 284 -2.15 -3.81 -4.97
CA ARG A 284 -3.19 -2.77 -4.85
C ARG A 284 -3.39 -2.34 -3.40
N LYS A 285 -3.54 -3.28 -2.46
CA LYS A 285 -3.63 -2.97 -1.02
C LYS A 285 -2.41 -2.22 -0.50
N PHE A 286 -1.21 -2.60 -0.94
CA PHE A 286 0.04 -1.91 -0.57
C PHE A 286 0.04 -0.45 -1.02
N TYR A 287 -0.32 -0.17 -2.27
CA TYR A 287 -0.33 1.18 -2.83
C TYR A 287 -1.43 2.05 -2.24
N LEU A 288 -2.64 1.51 -2.05
CA LEU A 288 -3.73 2.20 -1.36
C LEU A 288 -3.32 2.60 0.07
N LYS A 289 -2.69 1.68 0.82
CA LYS A 289 -2.16 1.98 2.16
C LYS A 289 -1.05 3.04 2.14
N SER A 290 -0.34 3.15 1.02
CA SER A 290 0.73 4.13 0.83
C SER A 290 0.21 5.50 0.33
N GLY A 291 -1.11 5.73 0.33
CA GLY A 291 -1.72 7.01 -0.03
C GLY A 291 -1.96 7.20 -1.54
N ALA A 292 -1.91 6.12 -2.33
CA ALA A 292 -2.30 6.19 -3.74
C ALA A 292 -3.81 5.94 -3.92
N SER A 293 -4.36 6.47 -5.01
CA SER A 293 -5.72 6.24 -5.49
C SER A 293 -5.67 5.65 -6.89
N GLU A 294 -6.62 4.78 -7.21
CA GLU A 294 -6.79 4.22 -8.56
C GLU A 294 -7.60 5.19 -9.42
N LEU A 295 -7.18 5.43 -10.67
CA LEU A 295 -7.80 6.41 -11.57
C LEU A 295 -9.02 5.88 -12.34
N TYR A 296 -9.35 4.57 -12.22
CA TYR A 296 -10.51 3.89 -12.82
C TYR A 296 -10.82 4.32 -14.26
N CYS A 297 -9.78 4.39 -15.09
CA CYS A 297 -9.94 4.50 -16.53
C CYS A 297 -9.79 3.10 -17.16
N PRO A 298 -10.39 2.83 -18.35
CA PRO A 298 -10.23 1.57 -19.08
C PRO A 298 -8.82 1.46 -19.70
N TYR A 299 -7.79 1.89 -18.98
CA TYR A 299 -6.43 1.98 -19.47
C TYR A 299 -5.93 0.61 -19.95
N ARG A 300 -5.32 0.62 -21.14
CA ARG A 300 -4.63 -0.54 -21.69
C ARG A 300 -3.22 -0.15 -22.07
N SER A 301 -2.24 -0.91 -21.59
CA SER A 301 -0.85 -0.66 -21.96
C SER A 301 -0.58 -1.12 -23.41
N PRO A 302 0.16 -0.33 -24.20
CA PRO A 302 0.50 -0.70 -25.58
C PRO A 302 1.66 -1.72 -25.60
N TYR A 303 1.42 -2.92 -26.15
CA TYR A 303 2.44 -3.97 -26.34
C TYR A 303 2.80 -4.21 -27.81
N LYS A 304 3.97 -4.83 -28.04
CA LYS A 304 4.65 -4.92 -29.36
C LYS A 304 3.83 -5.64 -30.42
N ASN A 305 2.93 -6.52 -30.00
CA ASN A 305 2.17 -7.41 -30.90
C ASN A 305 0.73 -6.90 -31.16
N GLY A 306 0.42 -5.64 -30.85
CA GLY A 306 -0.94 -5.08 -30.94
C GLY A 306 -1.91 -5.64 -29.88
N LYS A 307 -1.43 -6.51 -28.99
CA LYS A 307 -2.15 -6.92 -27.78
C LYS A 307 -2.09 -5.78 -26.77
N SER A 308 -3.19 -5.55 -26.06
CA SER A 308 -3.26 -4.51 -25.02
C SER A 308 -3.83 -5.13 -23.75
N ILE A 309 -3.05 -5.10 -22.67
CA ILE A 309 -3.45 -5.63 -21.37
C ILE A 309 -4.11 -4.49 -20.60
N GLN A 310 -5.27 -4.77 -20.01
CA GLN A 310 -5.94 -3.81 -19.14
C GLN A 310 -5.18 -3.71 -17.82
N LEU A 311 -4.68 -2.53 -17.50
CA LEU A 311 -3.92 -2.26 -16.28
C LEU A 311 -4.66 -1.28 -15.38
N SER A 312 -4.43 -1.38 -14.07
CA SER A 312 -4.92 -0.39 -13.12
C SER A 312 -3.91 0.76 -13.04
N LEU A 313 -4.32 1.96 -13.45
CA LEU A 313 -3.50 3.16 -13.31
C LEU A 313 -3.71 3.78 -11.93
N MET A 314 -2.62 4.02 -11.22
CA MET A 314 -2.62 4.57 -9.87
C MET A 314 -1.94 5.93 -9.84
N PHE A 315 -2.41 6.80 -8.96
CA PHE A 315 -1.84 8.10 -8.70
C PHE A 315 -1.69 8.34 -7.20
N ARG A 316 -0.53 8.86 -6.78
CA ARG A 316 -0.29 9.35 -5.43
C ARG A 316 0.16 10.81 -5.51
N PRO A 317 -0.58 11.77 -4.92
CA PRO A 317 -0.13 13.15 -4.86
C PRO A 317 1.08 13.30 -3.92
N VAL A 318 1.84 14.39 -4.06
CA VAL A 318 2.82 14.78 -3.04
C VAL A 318 2.14 15.11 -1.72
N ASP A 319 2.83 14.89 -0.60
CA ASP A 319 2.28 15.17 0.73
C ASP A 319 1.90 16.65 0.83
N GLY A 320 0.67 16.94 1.28
CA GLY A 320 0.12 18.29 1.37
C GLY A 320 -0.43 18.87 0.05
N LYS A 321 -0.47 18.07 -1.02
CA LYS A 321 -1.15 18.43 -2.27
C LYS A 321 -2.53 17.78 -2.29
N ASP A 322 -3.53 18.60 -2.02
CA ASP A 322 -4.94 18.16 -1.98
C ASP A 322 -5.57 18.15 -3.38
N PHE A 323 -4.96 18.84 -4.38
CA PHE A 323 -5.45 18.97 -5.75
C PHE A 323 -4.42 18.73 -6.85
N VAL A 324 -4.88 18.14 -7.95
CA VAL A 324 -4.26 18.04 -9.27
C VAL A 324 -5.37 18.16 -10.32
N PRO A 325 -5.36 19.19 -11.19
CA PRO A 325 -6.35 19.34 -12.25
C PRO A 325 -6.35 18.14 -13.21
N LYS A 326 -7.53 17.64 -13.63
CA LYS A 326 -7.62 16.51 -14.58
C LYS A 326 -6.85 16.78 -15.86
N GLU A 327 -6.90 18.00 -16.38
CA GLU A 327 -6.25 18.33 -17.65
C GLU A 327 -4.73 18.26 -17.53
N MET A 328 -4.19 18.59 -16.36
CA MET A 328 -2.77 18.45 -16.07
C MET A 328 -2.38 16.97 -15.97
N LEU A 329 -3.16 16.17 -15.23
CA LEU A 329 -2.93 14.73 -15.09
C LEU A 329 -3.05 14.01 -16.45
N ARG A 330 -4.07 14.35 -17.26
CA ARG A 330 -4.29 13.85 -18.61
C ARG A 330 -3.14 14.23 -19.55
N ALA A 331 -2.71 15.49 -19.52
CA ALA A 331 -1.58 15.94 -20.32
C ALA A 331 -0.31 15.16 -19.96
N PHE A 332 -0.04 14.98 -18.67
CA PHE A 332 1.10 14.19 -18.21
C PHE A 332 1.01 12.73 -18.66
N ILE A 333 -0.14 12.07 -18.52
CA ILE A 333 -0.33 10.69 -18.94
C ILE A 333 -0.13 10.55 -20.46
N LYS A 334 -0.69 11.48 -21.25
CA LYS A 334 -0.50 11.55 -22.71
C LYS A 334 0.98 11.68 -23.06
N GLU A 335 1.68 12.59 -22.40
CA GLU A 335 3.11 12.86 -22.61
C GLU A 335 3.99 11.64 -22.25
N ALA A 336 3.76 11.07 -21.06
CA ALA A 336 4.47 9.91 -20.54
C ALA A 336 4.30 8.73 -21.49
N ILE A 337 3.07 8.32 -21.80
CA ILE A 337 2.83 7.16 -22.67
C ILE A 337 3.43 7.40 -24.06
N SER A 338 3.21 8.57 -24.66
CA SER A 338 3.75 8.88 -26.00
C SER A 338 5.27 8.81 -26.05
N THR A 339 5.95 9.20 -24.97
CA THR A 339 7.41 9.17 -24.86
C THR A 339 7.92 7.75 -24.61
N ILE A 340 7.37 7.13 -23.56
CA ILE A 340 7.74 5.83 -23.03
C ILE A 340 7.50 4.71 -24.05
N HIS A 341 6.44 4.86 -24.85
CA HIS A 341 5.99 3.91 -25.88
C HIS A 341 6.14 4.49 -27.29
N SER A 342 7.12 5.37 -27.51
CA SER A 342 7.41 5.96 -28.84
C SER A 342 7.83 4.92 -29.90
N ASP A 343 8.17 3.70 -29.50
CA ASP A 343 8.55 2.58 -30.35
C ASP A 343 7.36 1.74 -30.86
N TYR A 344 6.13 2.03 -30.40
CA TYR A 344 4.92 1.31 -30.82
C TYR A 344 4.12 2.11 -31.87
N ALA A 345 3.65 1.44 -32.92
CA ALA A 345 2.98 2.09 -34.05
C ALA A 345 1.55 2.59 -33.74
N HIS A 346 0.90 2.07 -32.69
CA HIS A 346 -0.51 2.34 -32.36
C HIS A 346 -0.71 3.12 -31.05
N THR A 347 0.35 3.76 -30.53
CA THR A 347 0.30 4.47 -29.22
C THR A 347 -0.78 5.55 -29.19
N SER A 348 -0.98 6.27 -30.30
CA SER A 348 -1.99 7.33 -30.42
C SER A 348 -3.44 6.82 -30.31
N GLU A 349 -3.72 5.62 -30.84
CA GLU A 349 -5.05 4.98 -30.79
C GLU A 349 -5.35 4.46 -29.38
N VAL A 350 -4.33 3.93 -28.70
CA VAL A 350 -4.43 3.51 -27.29
C VAL A 350 -4.65 4.71 -26.37
N ILE A 351 -3.99 5.83 -26.63
CA ILE A 351 -4.13 7.07 -25.84
C ILE A 351 -5.53 7.70 -25.98
N ALA A 352 -6.11 7.71 -27.19
CA ALA A 352 -7.34 8.41 -27.50
C ALA A 352 -8.61 7.78 -26.86
N GLY A 353 -8.61 6.48 -26.57
CA GLY A 353 -9.80 5.78 -26.06
C GLY A 353 -10.09 5.92 -24.56
N TYR A 354 -9.08 6.24 -23.73
CA TYR A 354 -9.13 5.96 -22.30
C TYR A 354 -8.86 7.14 -21.36
N ILE A 355 -8.12 8.15 -21.83
CA ILE A 355 -7.66 9.26 -20.97
C ILE A 355 -8.78 10.27 -20.69
N ASP A 356 -9.78 10.35 -21.55
CA ASP A 356 -10.89 11.31 -21.42
C ASP A 356 -11.84 10.97 -20.26
N HIS A 357 -11.68 9.80 -19.62
CA HIS A 357 -12.47 9.36 -18.46
C HIS A 357 -11.79 9.63 -17.11
N ILE A 358 -10.60 10.25 -17.09
CA ILE A 358 -9.88 10.50 -15.82
C ILE A 358 -10.60 11.60 -15.01
N PRO A 359 -11.01 11.33 -13.75
CA PRO A 359 -11.67 12.30 -12.89
C PRO A 359 -10.71 13.37 -12.35
N ASN A 360 -11.26 14.49 -11.86
CA ASN A 360 -10.50 15.60 -11.25
C ASN A 360 -10.01 15.26 -9.84
N TYR A 361 -8.84 15.77 -9.41
CA TYR A 361 -8.30 15.46 -8.08
C TYR A 361 -8.96 16.18 -6.89
N GLU A 362 -9.89 17.12 -7.11
CA GLU A 362 -10.71 17.72 -6.04
C GLU A 362 -12.17 17.90 -6.43
N ALA A 363 -13.00 17.92 -5.39
CA ALA A 363 -14.19 18.75 -5.29
C ALA A 363 -13.97 19.81 -4.18
N ASN A 364 -13.39 20.96 -4.55
CA ASN A 364 -13.17 22.09 -3.65
C ASN A 364 -14.32 23.11 -3.66
N SER A 365 -15.35 22.82 -4.44
CA SER A 365 -16.57 23.61 -4.52
C SER A 365 -17.68 22.98 -3.69
N GLU A 366 -18.73 23.74 -3.38
CA GLU A 366 -19.88 23.21 -2.61
C GLU A 366 -20.45 21.94 -3.26
N ILE A 367 -20.49 20.87 -2.49
CA ILE A 367 -20.97 19.60 -3.01
C ILE A 367 -22.49 19.56 -2.98
N VAL A 368 -23.09 19.18 -4.09
CA VAL A 368 -24.52 19.25 -4.35
C VAL A 368 -25.05 17.90 -4.84
N ILE A 369 -26.34 17.69 -4.59
CA ILE A 369 -27.08 16.53 -5.09
C ILE A 369 -27.78 16.97 -6.37
N HIS A 370 -27.59 16.19 -7.43
CA HIS A 370 -28.29 16.35 -8.70
C HIS A 370 -29.11 15.10 -8.97
N HIS A 371 -30.34 15.30 -9.46
CA HIS A 371 -31.15 14.23 -10.01
C HIS A 371 -30.78 14.07 -11.49
N GLY A 372 -30.20 12.92 -11.82
CA GLY A 372 -29.63 12.60 -13.12
C GLY A 372 -30.69 12.28 -14.16
N ASN A 373 -30.34 12.51 -15.42
CA ASN A 373 -31.19 12.23 -16.58
C ASN A 373 -30.67 11.00 -17.37
N LEU A 374 -31.24 10.73 -18.54
CA LEU A 374 -30.83 9.61 -19.41
C LEU A 374 -29.42 9.79 -20.03
N GLU A 375 -28.94 11.02 -20.17
CA GLU A 375 -27.57 11.31 -20.61
C GLU A 375 -26.57 10.98 -19.49
N ASP A 376 -26.83 11.43 -18.26
CA ASP A 376 -26.03 11.05 -17.09
C ASP A 376 -25.99 9.51 -16.93
N LEU A 377 -27.12 8.82 -17.15
CA LEU A 377 -27.18 7.37 -17.08
C LEU A 377 -26.18 6.68 -18.02
N ASN A 378 -25.93 7.22 -19.22
CA ASN A 378 -24.95 6.63 -20.13
C ASN A 378 -23.53 6.65 -19.53
N GLU A 379 -23.14 7.75 -18.90
CA GLU A 379 -21.87 7.87 -18.19
C GLU A 379 -21.80 6.88 -17.02
N ILE A 380 -22.86 6.77 -16.22
CA ILE A 380 -22.92 5.86 -15.07
C ILE A 380 -22.83 4.39 -15.49
N ILE A 381 -23.46 4.00 -16.60
CA ILE A 381 -23.38 2.62 -17.10
C ILE A 381 -21.94 2.24 -17.46
N GLU A 382 -21.14 3.15 -18.01
CA GLU A 382 -19.72 2.90 -18.28
C GLU A 382 -18.92 2.69 -16.98
N TYR A 383 -19.19 3.49 -15.93
CA TYR A 383 -18.61 3.25 -14.61
C TYR A 383 -19.01 1.90 -14.02
N LEU A 384 -20.29 1.51 -14.14
CA LEU A 384 -20.75 0.22 -13.63
C LEU A 384 -20.02 -0.95 -14.32
N LYS A 385 -19.83 -0.90 -15.64
CA LYS A 385 -19.08 -1.92 -16.40
C LYS A 385 -17.60 -2.01 -16.00
N LEU A 386 -17.00 -0.91 -15.58
CA LEU A 386 -15.61 -0.88 -15.12
C LEU A 386 -15.44 -1.48 -13.73
N ILE A 387 -16.47 -1.40 -12.89
CA ILE A 387 -16.37 -1.67 -11.45
C ILE A 387 -17.02 -3.00 -11.06
N PHE A 388 -18.15 -3.35 -11.68
CA PHE A 388 -18.92 -4.54 -11.35
C PHE A 388 -18.77 -5.62 -12.43
N PRO A 389 -18.69 -6.91 -12.03
CA PRO A 389 -18.89 -8.03 -12.94
C PRO A 389 -20.18 -7.91 -13.75
N ALA A 390 -20.16 -8.29 -15.03
CA ALA A 390 -21.29 -8.14 -15.94
C ALA A 390 -22.59 -8.81 -15.46
N ASN A 391 -22.49 -9.88 -14.65
CA ASN A 391 -23.64 -10.59 -14.09
C ASN A 391 -24.30 -9.87 -12.89
N LEU A 392 -23.68 -8.80 -12.39
CA LEU A 392 -24.20 -7.97 -11.30
C LEU A 392 -24.74 -6.63 -11.80
N ILE A 393 -24.69 -6.37 -13.10
CA ILE A 393 -25.18 -5.13 -13.70
C ILE A 393 -26.58 -5.39 -14.25
N ILE A 394 -27.58 -4.68 -13.71
CA ILE A 394 -28.94 -4.68 -14.26
C ILE A 394 -28.88 -4.14 -15.69
N LYS A 395 -29.64 -4.76 -16.59
CA LYS A 395 -29.72 -4.33 -18.00
C LYS A 395 -30.12 -2.85 -18.10
N LYS A 396 -29.46 -2.12 -18.99
CA LYS A 396 -29.68 -0.67 -19.19
C LYS A 396 -31.14 -0.35 -19.47
N GLU A 397 -31.80 -1.13 -20.32
CA GLU A 397 -33.21 -0.94 -20.71
C GLU A 397 -34.13 -0.98 -19.50
N LYS A 398 -33.84 -1.85 -18.53
CA LYS A 398 -34.60 -1.95 -17.30
C LYS A 398 -34.39 -0.73 -16.40
N ILE A 399 -33.14 -0.28 -16.24
CA ILE A 399 -32.85 0.95 -15.48
C ILE A 399 -33.58 2.14 -16.10
N VAL A 400 -33.56 2.27 -17.43
CA VAL A 400 -34.30 3.31 -18.16
C VAL A 400 -35.80 3.22 -17.85
N ALA A 401 -36.41 2.04 -17.96
CA ALA A 401 -37.83 1.87 -17.67
C ALA A 401 -38.20 2.21 -16.21
N LEU A 402 -37.36 1.83 -15.24
CA LEU A 402 -37.55 2.18 -13.83
C LEU A 402 -37.42 3.69 -13.60
N MET A 403 -36.51 4.37 -14.30
CA MET A 403 -36.39 5.83 -14.22
C MET A 403 -37.58 6.55 -14.86
N LEU A 404 -38.03 6.12 -16.05
CA LEU A 404 -39.18 6.70 -16.75
C LEU A 404 -40.48 6.54 -15.96
N THR A 405 -40.64 5.42 -15.26
CA THR A 405 -41.78 5.15 -14.38
C THR A 405 -41.63 5.76 -12.97
N GLN A 406 -40.57 6.56 -12.74
CA GLN A 406 -40.25 7.21 -11.47
C GLN A 406 -40.09 6.26 -10.28
N GLN A 407 -39.75 5.00 -10.55
CA GLN A 407 -39.43 4.01 -9.52
C GLN A 407 -37.96 4.10 -9.13
N TYR A 408 -37.09 4.50 -10.07
CA TYR A 408 -35.67 4.78 -9.84
C TYR A 408 -35.39 6.26 -10.00
N ASP A 409 -34.69 6.80 -9.01
CA ASP A 409 -34.13 8.14 -9.07
C ASP A 409 -32.60 8.03 -9.17
N LEU A 410 -32.02 8.52 -10.26
CA LEU A 410 -30.56 8.57 -10.39
C LEU A 410 -30.04 9.75 -9.57
N ILE A 411 -29.41 9.47 -8.45
CA ILE A 411 -28.88 10.50 -7.55
C ILE A 411 -27.38 10.64 -7.79
N LEU A 412 -26.96 11.84 -8.17
CA LEU A 412 -25.56 12.17 -8.45
C LEU A 412 -25.03 13.10 -7.36
N LEU A 413 -23.86 12.76 -6.82
CA LEU A 413 -23.07 13.66 -6.00
C LEU A 413 -22.11 14.40 -6.92
N LYS A 414 -22.36 15.69 -7.14
CA LYS A 414 -21.52 16.54 -7.98
C LYS A 414 -20.96 17.71 -7.17
N ASP A 415 -19.82 18.23 -7.58
CA ASP A 415 -19.35 19.53 -7.11
C ASP A 415 -20.02 20.68 -7.90
N GLN A 416 -19.80 21.95 -7.56
CA GLN A 416 -20.42 23.09 -8.26
C GLN A 416 -19.95 23.22 -9.72
N GLU A 417 -18.80 22.65 -10.08
CA GLU A 417 -18.31 22.63 -11.46
C GLU A 417 -18.93 21.48 -12.27
N GLY A 418 -19.78 20.66 -11.65
CA GLY A 418 -20.47 19.54 -12.28
C GLY A 418 -19.64 18.25 -12.31
N ILE A 419 -18.53 18.18 -11.58
CA ILE A 419 -17.67 17.00 -11.49
C ILE A 419 -18.40 15.92 -10.69
N LEU A 420 -18.55 14.74 -11.29
CA LEU A 420 -19.15 13.58 -10.63
C LEU A 420 -18.21 13.00 -9.58
N LEU A 421 -18.69 12.91 -8.33
CA LEU A 421 -17.95 12.36 -7.18
C LEU A 421 -18.46 10.99 -6.76
N GLY A 422 -19.74 10.73 -7.00
CA GLY A 422 -20.42 9.51 -6.64
C GLY A 422 -21.83 9.48 -7.19
N PHE A 423 -22.44 8.31 -7.18
CA PHE A 423 -23.81 8.13 -7.62
C PHE A 423 -24.51 7.02 -6.82
N ALA A 424 -25.83 6.99 -6.92
CA ALA A 424 -26.68 5.92 -6.42
C ALA A 424 -27.99 5.90 -7.22
N PHE A 425 -28.66 4.75 -7.26
CA PHE A 425 -30.04 4.66 -7.69
C PHE A 425 -30.93 4.57 -6.45
N GLY A 426 -31.76 5.59 -6.23
CA GLY A 426 -32.73 5.62 -5.15
C GLY A 426 -34.02 4.92 -5.57
N PHE A 427 -34.40 3.87 -4.85
CA PHE A 427 -35.72 3.24 -4.92
C PHE A 427 -36.52 3.61 -3.68
N LEU A 428 -37.67 4.26 -3.88
CA LEU A 428 -38.58 4.65 -2.81
C LEU A 428 -39.81 3.73 -2.80
N PRO A 429 -39.92 2.81 -1.81
CA PRO A 429 -41.06 1.93 -1.65
C PRO A 429 -42.36 2.70 -1.38
N LYS A 430 -43.50 2.05 -1.61
CA LYS A 430 -44.82 2.69 -1.51
C LYS A 430 -45.12 3.24 -0.12
N ASP A 431 -44.67 2.55 0.92
CA ASP A 431 -44.87 2.92 2.32
C ASP A 431 -43.97 4.09 2.79
N LYS A 432 -42.95 4.44 2.00
CA LYS A 432 -41.93 5.46 2.29
C LYS A 432 -41.26 5.28 3.65
N ASN A 433 -41.18 4.04 4.12
CA ASN A 433 -40.53 3.73 5.38
C ASN A 433 -39.01 3.85 5.26
N PHE A 434 -38.45 3.41 4.14
CA PHE A 434 -37.03 3.51 3.84
C PHE A 434 -36.80 4.11 2.45
N LEU A 435 -35.58 4.56 2.21
CA LEU A 435 -35.03 4.71 0.86
C LEU A 435 -34.03 3.57 0.65
N PHE A 436 -34.20 2.79 -0.41
CA PHE A 436 -33.22 1.80 -0.81
C PHE A 436 -32.25 2.43 -1.81
N LEU A 437 -30.95 2.36 -1.55
CA LEU A 437 -29.93 2.78 -2.50
C LEU A 437 -29.29 1.57 -3.14
N ASP A 438 -29.57 1.41 -4.43
CA ASP A 438 -28.92 0.47 -5.31
C ASP A 438 -27.68 1.13 -5.95
N TYR A 439 -26.63 0.34 -6.21
CA TYR A 439 -25.32 0.79 -6.68
C TYR A 439 -24.73 2.04 -5.98
N PHE A 440 -24.98 2.20 -4.68
CA PHE A 440 -24.43 3.33 -3.91
C PHE A 440 -22.90 3.32 -3.92
N MET A 441 -22.30 4.37 -4.49
CA MET A 441 -20.86 4.43 -4.63
C MET A 441 -20.31 5.85 -4.62
N ILE A 442 -19.24 6.04 -3.85
CA ILE A 442 -18.28 7.12 -4.09
C ILE A 442 -17.26 6.61 -5.09
N LEU A 443 -17.03 7.39 -6.15
CA LEU A 443 -16.03 7.03 -7.15
C LEU A 443 -14.71 6.78 -6.42
N PRO A 444 -14.01 5.68 -6.72
CA PRO A 444 -12.93 5.16 -5.89
C PRO A 444 -11.85 6.16 -5.51
N PHE A 445 -11.60 7.08 -6.42
CA PHE A 445 -10.63 8.13 -6.28
C PHE A 445 -10.99 9.18 -5.20
N TYR A 446 -12.28 9.43 -4.97
CA TYR A 446 -12.77 10.33 -3.92
C TYR A 446 -13.05 9.60 -2.59
N ARG A 447 -12.76 8.31 -2.48
CA ARG A 447 -12.99 7.55 -1.23
C ARG A 447 -12.06 8.02 -0.11
N ASN A 448 -12.46 7.76 1.13
CA ASN A 448 -11.72 8.13 2.36
C ASN A 448 -11.59 9.64 2.64
N HIS A 449 -12.30 10.50 1.89
CA HIS A 449 -12.39 11.95 2.13
C HIS A 449 -13.70 12.37 2.82
N GLY A 450 -14.47 11.41 3.35
CA GLY A 450 -15.76 11.68 4.02
C GLY A 450 -16.96 11.89 3.10
N TYR A 451 -16.78 11.89 1.78
CA TYR A 451 -17.88 12.13 0.83
C TYR A 451 -19.01 11.10 0.90
N GLY A 452 -18.75 9.85 1.30
CA GLY A 452 -19.80 8.83 1.46
C GLY A 452 -20.80 9.21 2.55
N LYS A 453 -20.31 9.60 3.73
CA LYS A 453 -21.13 10.11 4.83
C LYS A 453 -21.91 11.36 4.41
N MET A 454 -21.21 12.30 3.78
CA MET A 454 -21.84 13.54 3.30
C MET A 454 -22.90 13.28 2.20
N PHE A 455 -22.71 12.26 1.35
CA PHE A 455 -23.69 11.87 0.33
C PHE A 455 -24.98 11.40 1.01
N ILE A 456 -24.88 10.47 1.97
CA ILE A 456 -26.00 9.97 2.76
C ILE A 456 -26.71 11.12 3.50
N GLU A 457 -25.97 12.00 4.17
CA GLU A 457 -26.53 13.16 4.88
C GLU A 457 -27.30 14.09 3.92
N LYS A 458 -26.72 14.40 2.75
CA LYS A 458 -27.39 15.26 1.76
C LYS A 458 -28.63 14.60 1.15
N ILE A 459 -28.61 13.29 0.89
CA ILE A 459 -29.80 12.53 0.45
C ILE A 459 -30.92 12.62 1.50
N CYS A 460 -30.61 12.35 2.78
CA CYS A 460 -31.55 12.42 3.89
C CYS A 460 -32.15 13.82 4.09
N VAL A 461 -31.31 14.87 3.99
CA VAL A 461 -31.71 16.24 4.31
C VAL A 461 -32.40 16.94 3.13
N LYS A 462 -31.95 16.74 1.89
CA LYS A 462 -32.42 17.54 0.75
C LYS A 462 -33.45 16.82 -0.13
N SER A 463 -33.27 15.53 -0.43
CA SER A 463 -34.06 14.85 -1.46
C SER A 463 -35.17 13.95 -0.89
N TYR A 464 -34.99 13.38 0.30
CA TYR A 464 -35.89 12.35 0.85
C TYR A 464 -36.38 12.63 2.27
N LYS A 465 -36.80 13.87 2.58
CA LYS A 465 -37.28 14.25 3.92
C LYS A 465 -38.45 13.41 4.45
N THR A 466 -39.22 12.83 3.54
CA THR A 466 -40.45 12.08 3.80
C THR A 466 -40.22 10.66 4.31
N ILE A 467 -39.00 10.12 4.21
CA ILE A 467 -38.72 8.76 4.69
C ILE A 467 -38.81 8.68 6.20
N LYS A 468 -39.42 7.59 6.70
CA LYS A 468 -39.70 7.43 8.13
C LYS A 468 -38.47 6.97 8.93
N TYR A 469 -37.82 5.90 8.50
CA TYR A 469 -36.81 5.21 9.31
C TYR A 469 -35.37 5.47 8.87
N GLY A 470 -35.08 5.56 7.58
CA GLY A 470 -33.71 5.80 7.10
C GLY A 470 -33.42 5.23 5.73
N ILE A 471 -32.12 5.05 5.45
CA ILE A 471 -31.61 4.55 4.18
C ILE A 471 -31.08 3.13 4.36
N VAL A 472 -31.38 2.24 3.41
CA VAL A 472 -30.82 0.89 3.32
C VAL A 472 -30.02 0.78 2.02
N CYS A 473 -28.82 0.21 2.06
CA CYS A 473 -28.04 -0.04 0.86
C CYS A 473 -27.37 -1.42 0.89
N GLU A 474 -27.18 -2.01 -0.27
CA GLU A 474 -26.41 -3.24 -0.41
C GLU A 474 -24.92 -2.97 -0.25
N SER A 475 -24.25 -3.81 0.55
CA SER A 475 -22.82 -3.73 0.80
C SER A 475 -22.13 -5.01 0.37
N MET A 476 -21.37 -4.91 -0.71
CA MET A 476 -20.52 -5.99 -1.26
C MET A 476 -19.30 -6.31 -0.37
N VAL A 477 -19.28 -5.83 0.88
CA VAL A 477 -18.30 -6.24 1.89
C VAL A 477 -18.47 -7.74 2.10
N PRO A 478 -17.40 -8.56 1.94
CA PRO A 478 -17.48 -9.99 2.21
C PRO A 478 -18.07 -10.21 3.61
N PRO A 479 -18.94 -11.22 3.81
CA PRO A 479 -19.60 -11.46 5.10
C PRO A 479 -18.64 -11.51 6.30
N ASP A 480 -17.37 -11.86 6.05
CA ASP A 480 -16.35 -12.14 7.07
C ASP A 480 -15.29 -11.02 7.28
N SER A 481 -15.38 -9.85 6.63
CA SER A 481 -14.35 -8.80 6.82
C SER A 481 -14.64 -7.88 8.02
N GLU A 482 -14.39 -8.40 9.22
CA GLU A 482 -14.59 -7.73 10.52
C GLU A 482 -13.95 -6.31 10.58
N THR A 483 -12.82 -6.11 9.88
CA THR A 483 -12.10 -4.84 9.81
C THR A 483 -12.83 -3.76 9.00
N ASP A 484 -13.47 -4.13 7.89
CA ASP A 484 -14.16 -3.18 7.02
C ASP A 484 -15.49 -2.76 7.66
N GLU A 485 -16.14 -3.69 8.35
CA GLU A 485 -17.36 -3.45 9.12
C GLU A 485 -17.12 -2.47 10.29
N LYS A 486 -16.08 -2.71 11.10
CA LYS A 486 -15.70 -1.79 12.19
C LYS A 486 -15.34 -0.41 11.67
N THR A 487 -14.68 -0.33 10.51
CA THR A 487 -14.33 0.95 9.88
C THR A 487 -15.58 1.67 9.39
N PHE A 488 -16.50 0.97 8.72
CA PHE A 488 -17.77 1.53 8.27
C PHE A 488 -18.60 2.11 9.43
N ILE A 489 -18.78 1.34 10.51
CA ILE A 489 -19.55 1.77 11.70
C ILE A 489 -18.83 2.92 12.43
N ALA A 490 -17.50 2.95 12.45
CA ALA A 490 -16.77 4.05 13.10
C ALA A 490 -16.87 5.38 12.33
N HIS A 491 -16.98 5.32 11.00
CA HIS A 491 -16.96 6.50 10.13
C HIS A 491 -18.35 6.95 9.68
N THR A 492 -19.36 6.11 9.87
CA THR A 492 -20.76 6.38 9.55
C THR A 492 -21.61 6.12 10.79
N ASN A 493 -22.66 6.90 11.04
CA ASN A 493 -23.62 6.57 12.10
C ASN A 493 -24.55 5.39 11.71
N GLY A 494 -24.10 4.54 10.78
CA GLY A 494 -24.85 3.39 10.28
C GLY A 494 -24.53 2.10 11.02
N CYS A 495 -25.28 1.05 10.71
CA CYS A 495 -25.05 -0.31 11.18
C CYS A 495 -25.24 -1.31 10.03
N PHE A 496 -24.77 -2.53 10.20
CA PHE A 496 -25.16 -3.64 9.35
C PHE A 496 -26.37 -4.35 9.95
N LEU A 497 -27.31 -4.75 9.10
CA LEU A 497 -28.46 -5.53 9.52
C LEU A 497 -28.03 -6.99 9.73
N GLU A 498 -28.44 -7.56 10.85
CA GLU A 498 -28.26 -8.99 11.12
C GLU A 498 -29.28 -9.79 10.29
N GLY A 499 -28.80 -10.67 9.40
CA GLY A 499 -29.64 -11.54 8.60
C GLY A 499 -28.97 -12.06 7.33
N ASP A 500 -29.47 -13.20 6.83
CA ASP A 500 -29.01 -13.82 5.59
C ASP A 500 -29.69 -13.16 4.38
N TYR A 501 -29.22 -11.98 3.97
CA TYR A 501 -29.55 -11.45 2.65
C TYR A 501 -28.62 -12.04 1.59
N ALA A 502 -29.22 -12.45 0.47
CA ALA A 502 -28.47 -12.95 -0.66
C ALA A 502 -28.98 -12.33 -1.95
N TYR A 503 -28.08 -11.65 -2.65
CA TYR A 503 -28.33 -11.04 -3.94
C TYR A 503 -28.76 -12.11 -4.95
N PRO A 504 -29.91 -11.92 -5.61
CA PRO A 504 -30.42 -12.88 -6.57
C PRO A 504 -29.59 -12.87 -7.85
N LEU A 505 -29.22 -14.04 -8.37
CA LEU A 505 -28.63 -14.21 -9.70
C LEU A 505 -29.50 -15.13 -10.54
N LYS A 506 -29.36 -15.05 -11.87
CA LYS A 506 -29.96 -16.03 -12.79
C LYS A 506 -29.57 -17.48 -12.45
N ARG A 507 -28.37 -17.68 -11.92
CA ARG A 507 -27.89 -18.98 -11.41
C ARG A 507 -27.25 -18.78 -10.05
N GLY A 508 -27.97 -19.16 -8.99
CA GLY A 508 -27.49 -19.09 -7.60
C GLY A 508 -27.82 -17.77 -6.93
N LYS A 509 -27.12 -17.49 -5.81
CA LYS A 509 -27.22 -16.26 -5.04
C LYS A 509 -25.86 -15.91 -4.45
N ILE A 510 -25.59 -14.63 -4.21
CA ILE A 510 -24.37 -14.18 -3.52
C ILE A 510 -24.77 -13.62 -2.16
N PRO A 511 -24.19 -14.09 -1.04
CA PRO A 511 -24.45 -13.49 0.25
C PRO A 511 -23.92 -12.04 0.28
N ILE A 512 -24.77 -11.10 0.65
CA ILE A 512 -24.47 -9.67 0.72
C ILE A 512 -24.96 -9.14 2.06
N LYS A 513 -24.21 -8.22 2.68
CA LYS A 513 -24.67 -7.52 3.88
C LYS A 513 -25.48 -6.28 3.49
N LEU A 514 -26.55 -6.01 4.24
CA LEU A 514 -27.29 -4.76 4.11
C LEU A 514 -26.76 -3.76 5.14
N ALA A 515 -26.37 -2.57 4.68
CA ALA A 515 -26.05 -1.45 5.54
C ALA A 515 -27.29 -0.57 5.72
N PHE A 516 -27.54 -0.15 6.95
CA PHE A 516 -28.65 0.71 7.34
C PHE A 516 -28.14 1.99 7.98
N TYR A 517 -28.62 3.12 7.49
CA TYR A 517 -28.37 4.45 8.02
C TYR A 517 -29.67 4.99 8.63
N PRO A 518 -29.82 4.92 9.96
CA PRO A 518 -31.01 5.42 10.62
C PRO A 518 -31.13 6.94 10.44
N LYS A 519 -32.38 7.40 10.28
CA LYS A 519 -32.70 8.81 10.39
C LYS A 519 -32.53 9.27 11.84
N ASP A 520 -32.15 10.53 12.03
CA ASP A 520 -31.95 11.10 13.37
C ASP A 520 -33.14 10.82 14.30
N GLY A 521 -32.84 10.29 15.48
CA GLY A 521 -33.83 9.93 16.51
C GLY A 521 -34.42 8.53 16.38
N ILE A 522 -34.09 7.77 15.32
CA ILE A 522 -34.49 6.36 15.20
C ILE A 522 -33.46 5.47 15.91
N THR A 523 -33.91 4.72 16.93
CA THR A 523 -33.07 3.82 17.72
C THR A 523 -33.35 2.34 17.49
N SER A 524 -34.51 2.00 16.93
CA SER A 524 -34.90 0.63 16.59
C SER A 524 -35.95 0.62 15.48
N VAL A 525 -35.91 -0.39 14.62
CA VAL A 525 -36.89 -0.62 13.55
C VAL A 525 -37.25 -2.10 13.56
N ASP A 526 -38.54 -2.40 13.41
CA ASP A 526 -39.04 -3.78 13.41
C ASP A 526 -38.71 -4.52 12.10
N GLY A 527 -38.43 -5.82 12.22
CA GLY A 527 -38.00 -6.69 11.12
C GLY A 527 -39.01 -6.77 9.98
N GLU A 528 -40.31 -6.71 10.28
CA GLU A 528 -41.38 -6.77 9.27
C GLU A 528 -41.24 -5.65 8.22
N HIS A 529 -40.80 -4.47 8.63
CA HIS A 529 -40.60 -3.35 7.71
C HIS A 529 -39.45 -3.62 6.74
N PHE A 530 -38.36 -4.23 7.21
CA PHE A 530 -37.25 -4.63 6.34
C PHE A 530 -37.65 -5.77 5.40
N GLU A 531 -38.41 -6.75 5.88
CA GLU A 531 -38.91 -7.82 5.01
C GLU A 531 -39.80 -7.28 3.88
N ASN A 532 -40.67 -6.31 4.19
CA ASN A 532 -41.52 -5.68 3.19
C ASN A 532 -40.70 -4.87 2.19
N LEU A 533 -39.70 -4.13 2.66
CA LEU A 533 -38.73 -3.46 1.78
C LEU A 533 -38.08 -4.45 0.82
N MET A 534 -37.52 -5.55 1.33
CA MET A 534 -36.81 -6.52 0.50
C MET A 534 -37.73 -7.26 -0.49
N LYS A 535 -39.00 -7.47 -0.14
CA LYS A 535 -40.01 -8.00 -1.07
C LYS A 535 -40.27 -7.03 -2.22
N GLU A 536 -40.43 -5.74 -1.95
CA GLU A 536 -40.61 -4.72 -2.99
C GLU A 536 -39.37 -4.60 -3.88
N VAL A 537 -38.17 -4.57 -3.30
CA VAL A 537 -36.90 -4.58 -4.04
C VAL A 537 -36.84 -5.80 -4.97
N LEU A 538 -37.12 -7.01 -4.47
CA LEU A 538 -37.08 -8.22 -5.30
C LEU A 538 -38.09 -8.19 -6.45
N LEU A 539 -39.32 -7.71 -6.20
CA LEU A 539 -40.42 -7.70 -7.17
C LEU A 539 -40.34 -6.55 -8.19
N THR A 540 -39.52 -5.54 -7.93
CA THR A 540 -39.35 -4.39 -8.82
C THR A 540 -37.96 -4.37 -9.44
N ILE A 541 -36.91 -4.40 -8.60
CA ILE A 541 -35.51 -4.24 -9.03
C ILE A 541 -34.96 -5.53 -9.62
N HIS A 542 -35.40 -6.69 -9.13
CA HIS A 542 -34.89 -8.00 -9.56
C HIS A 542 -35.96 -8.89 -10.20
N ASP A 543 -37.07 -8.29 -10.66
CA ASP A 543 -38.20 -9.01 -11.23
C ASP A 543 -37.83 -9.86 -12.48
N ASP A 544 -36.79 -9.48 -13.21
CA ASP A 544 -36.27 -10.16 -14.40
C ASP A 544 -35.52 -11.45 -14.05
N ILE A 545 -35.09 -11.56 -12.79
CA ILE A 545 -34.55 -12.80 -12.22
C ILE A 545 -35.69 -13.70 -11.75
N VAL A 546 -36.83 -13.12 -11.36
CA VAL A 546 -38.03 -13.86 -10.91
C VAL A 546 -38.90 -14.29 -12.10
N ASN A 547 -38.96 -13.51 -13.19
CA ASN A 547 -39.83 -13.73 -14.35
C ASN A 547 -39.21 -13.16 -15.64
N GLU A 548 -38.61 -14.00 -16.48
CA GLU A 548 -37.86 -13.57 -17.67
C GLU A 548 -38.71 -12.83 -18.72
N ASN A 549 -40.04 -13.02 -18.73
CA ASN A 549 -40.96 -12.39 -19.68
C ASN A 549 -41.20 -10.88 -19.44
N ASN A 550 -40.74 -10.32 -18.31
CA ASN A 550 -40.92 -8.90 -18.02
C ASN A 550 -40.03 -7.99 -18.88
N TYR A 551 -39.02 -8.55 -19.56
CA TYR A 551 -38.13 -7.79 -20.46
C TYR A 551 -38.88 -7.10 -21.61
N ASP A 552 -39.83 -7.79 -22.24
CA ASP A 552 -40.65 -7.23 -23.34
C ASP A 552 -41.57 -6.10 -22.84
N THR A 553 -41.95 -6.14 -21.56
CA THR A 553 -42.75 -5.09 -20.92
C THR A 553 -41.94 -3.81 -20.73
N TYR A 554 -40.65 -3.93 -20.42
CA TYR A 554 -39.75 -2.77 -20.32
C TYR A 554 -39.51 -2.09 -21.66
N LEU A 555 -39.27 -2.87 -22.73
CA LEU A 555 -39.13 -2.31 -24.07
C LEU A 555 -40.37 -1.53 -24.50
N LYS A 556 -41.56 -2.08 -24.22
CA LYS A 556 -42.82 -1.39 -24.51
C LYS A 556 -42.99 -0.08 -23.72
N ALA A 557 -42.62 -0.05 -22.45
CA ALA A 557 -42.68 1.17 -21.63
C ALA A 557 -41.76 2.28 -22.18
N ILE A 558 -40.60 1.92 -22.73
CA ILE A 558 -39.70 2.86 -23.41
C ILE A 558 -40.35 3.38 -24.70
N GLU A 559 -40.85 2.47 -25.56
CA GLU A 559 -41.51 2.83 -26.82
C GLU A 559 -42.75 3.72 -26.63
N ASP A 560 -43.51 3.52 -25.56
CA ASP A 560 -44.71 4.30 -25.26
C ASP A 560 -44.36 5.70 -24.70
N PHE A 561 -43.17 5.88 -24.12
CA PHE A 561 -42.67 7.19 -23.68
C PHE A 561 -42.03 8.00 -24.82
N GLU A 562 -41.43 7.33 -25.80
CA GLU A 562 -40.81 7.96 -26.98
C GLU A 562 -41.85 8.50 -28.01
N LYS A 563 -43.11 8.07 -27.91
CA LYS A 563 -44.25 8.55 -28.73
C LYS A 563 -44.98 9.70 -28.05
#